data_AF-F5LG70-F1
#
_entry.id   AF-F5LG70-F1
#
_cell.length_a   1.000
_cell.length_b   1.000
_cell.length_c   1.000
_cell.angle_alpha   90.00
_cell.angle_beta   90.00
_cell.angle_gamma   90.00
#
_symmetry.space_group_name_H-M   'P 1'
#
loop_
_entity.id
_entity.type
_entity.pdbx_description
1 polymer ?
#
loop_
_entity_poly.entity_id
_entity_poly.type
_entity_poly.pdbx_seq_one_letter_code
_entity_poly.pdbx_strand_id
1 'polypeptide(L)'
;MPARQTLASIACRVCNRPLRNPISIAQGVGPVCIKKVRAALNSMLESVQRGEAAPNYQLAYAASPEELANMVREDVANAYREQRRNRRPSSQPVQVEMESVTRGRNEEVTVEWIDANRARVYSASGNTYHSTHDACDCPDFRYRLARDPELAAVGCRHMQALRLAQQRVSAARTEQRRLRTRQGTIPDSPIQIHEDNLSTFAQIDWTEDSARERVLDIWRRERAFDGIYMSRNDEAWSDLQESARNEWEYQYSNVLGGTNNTFGIEIEVKFRDGYSKQRALRALYDAGLTNTASELSYHSQDAPGFWKPERDGSLGSNGLELVSPVLNDNSEAWQKIQEATRILSENGAYVDNNCGGHVHIGIAPLDHRTYSWQRLARIGVGYERQFFRMGGANSDTYRRNGTTGIFRGTSYANPLPVRPMISSLSNAQRARSILSPSRYTIFNATNVDGHRSKPTVEMRYPNATLDHRQLQAQIQVANAVIHQASIIRNNHPCSEFTPKFTETEQHLRYSNIPVPGREENNFRSFLDVLGNKKDRLAATWLWLRGRAR
;
A
#
# COMPACT_ATOMS: atom_id res chain seq x y z
N MET A 1 59.71 8.08 6.96
CA MET A 1 58.24 8.01 7.02
C MET A 1 57.68 9.08 6.08
N PRO A 2 56.98 8.74 4.99
CA PRO A 2 56.45 9.75 4.08
C PRO A 2 55.17 10.36 4.65
N ALA A 3 55.05 11.69 4.49
CA ALA A 3 53.93 12.51 4.93
C ALA A 3 52.62 12.07 4.26
N ARG A 4 51.56 11.90 5.06
CA ARG A 4 50.19 11.73 4.56
C ARG A 4 49.76 13.04 3.88
N GLN A 5 49.70 13.04 2.55
CA GLN A 5 48.96 14.04 1.79
C GLN A 5 47.49 14.01 2.25
N THR A 6 47.02 15.10 2.85
CA THR A 6 45.60 15.34 3.09
C THR A 6 44.91 15.52 1.74
N LEU A 7 44.19 14.47 1.30
CA LEU A 7 43.28 14.53 0.16
C LEU A 7 42.30 15.70 0.38
N ALA A 8 42.31 16.67 -0.54
CA ALA A 8 41.31 17.74 -0.57
C ALA A 8 39.92 17.09 -0.60
N SER A 9 39.07 17.43 0.37
CA SER A 9 37.73 16.84 0.47
C SER A 9 36.90 17.27 -0.75
N ILE A 10 36.55 16.31 -1.62
CA ILE A 10 35.69 16.57 -2.77
C ILE A 10 34.29 16.92 -2.24
N ALA A 11 33.82 18.13 -2.54
CA ALA A 11 32.55 18.65 -2.06
C ALA A 11 31.47 18.61 -3.15
N CYS A 12 30.21 18.54 -2.72
CA CYS A 12 29.06 18.53 -3.60
C CYS A 12 28.94 19.89 -4.31
N ARG A 13 28.96 19.90 -5.63
CA ARG A 13 28.89 21.15 -6.43
C ARG A 13 27.58 21.95 -6.25
N VAL A 14 26.53 21.32 -5.69
CA VAL A 14 25.21 21.96 -5.48
C VAL A 14 25.04 22.51 -4.06
N CYS A 15 25.57 21.83 -3.04
CA CYS A 15 25.37 22.24 -1.64
C CYS A 15 26.67 22.42 -0.83
N ASN A 16 27.82 22.31 -1.49
CA ASN A 16 29.18 22.40 -0.95
C ASN A 16 29.50 21.48 0.25
N ARG A 17 28.66 20.49 0.54
CA ARG A 17 28.90 19.50 1.59
C ARG A 17 29.93 18.46 1.13
N PRO A 18 30.83 18.00 2.01
CA PRO A 18 31.84 16.99 1.68
C PRO A 18 31.19 15.66 1.27
N LEU A 19 31.61 15.13 0.12
CA LEU A 19 31.12 13.88 -0.45
C LEU A 19 31.97 12.73 0.07
N ARG A 20 31.32 11.70 0.62
CA ARG A 20 31.99 10.53 1.21
C ARG A 20 31.67 9.21 0.50
N ASN A 21 30.65 9.21 -0.35
CA ASN A 21 30.23 8.03 -1.12
C ASN A 21 30.98 8.01 -2.47
N PRO A 22 31.63 6.90 -2.88
CA PRO A 22 32.39 6.80 -4.13
C PRO A 22 31.60 7.18 -5.39
N ILE A 23 30.30 6.84 -5.43
CA ILE A 23 29.40 7.18 -6.54
C ILE A 23 29.16 8.69 -6.57
N SER A 24 28.93 9.30 -5.40
CA SER A 24 28.72 10.75 -5.30
C SER A 24 30.00 11.54 -5.58
N ILE A 25 31.16 11.01 -5.18
CA ILE A 25 32.48 11.57 -5.49
C ILE A 25 32.72 11.54 -7.00
N ALA A 26 32.44 10.41 -7.67
CA ALA A 26 32.54 10.27 -9.11
C ALA A 26 31.58 11.21 -9.87
N GLN A 27 30.39 11.46 -9.31
CA GLN A 27 29.38 12.35 -9.89
C GLN A 27 29.57 13.84 -9.52
N GLY A 28 30.43 14.15 -8.55
CA GLY A 28 30.62 15.52 -8.03
C GLY A 28 29.39 16.13 -7.32
N VAL A 29 28.29 15.39 -7.17
CA VAL A 29 27.05 15.85 -6.55
C VAL A 29 26.44 14.78 -5.63
N GLY A 30 25.83 15.22 -4.53
CA GLY A 30 25.21 14.33 -3.56
C GLY A 30 23.85 13.77 -4.04
N PRO A 31 23.44 12.59 -3.56
CA PRO A 31 22.25 11.87 -4.05
C PRO A 31 20.93 12.60 -3.77
N VAL A 32 20.90 13.50 -2.79
CA VAL A 32 19.74 14.37 -2.54
C VAL A 32 19.72 15.56 -3.49
N CYS A 33 20.88 16.11 -3.82
CA CYS A 33 21.00 17.24 -4.74
C CYS A 33 20.68 16.82 -6.18
N ILE A 34 21.14 15.64 -6.61
CA ILE A 34 20.86 15.12 -7.95
C ILE A 34 19.36 14.84 -8.16
N LYS A 35 18.65 14.38 -7.12
CA LYS A 35 17.18 14.16 -7.19
C LYS A 35 16.41 15.48 -7.31
N LYS A 36 16.87 16.54 -6.63
CA LYS A 36 16.26 17.87 -6.71
C LYS A 36 16.52 18.55 -8.05
N VAL A 37 17.74 18.45 -8.57
CA VAL A 37 18.09 18.97 -9.90
C VAL A 37 17.26 18.27 -10.98
N ARG A 38 17.08 16.94 -10.89
CA ARG A 38 16.20 16.18 -11.80
C ARG A 38 14.74 16.59 -11.75
N ALA A 39 14.20 16.82 -10.55
CA ALA A 39 12.81 17.27 -10.40
C ALA A 39 12.60 18.68 -10.98
N ALA A 40 13.57 19.58 -10.78
CA ALA A 40 13.53 20.92 -11.34
C ALA A 40 13.65 20.91 -12.87
N LEU A 41 14.52 20.06 -13.43
CA LEU A 41 14.69 19.89 -14.87
C LEU A 41 13.43 19.34 -15.56
N ASN A 42 12.75 18.38 -14.93
CA ASN A 42 11.49 17.82 -15.44
C ASN A 42 10.36 18.86 -15.44
N SER A 43 10.27 19.67 -14.38
CA SER A 43 9.29 20.76 -14.31
C SER A 43 9.58 21.88 -15.33
N MET A 44 10.85 22.13 -15.66
CA MET A 44 11.26 23.02 -16.76
C MET A 44 10.87 22.46 -18.14
N LEU A 45 11.08 21.17 -18.38
CA LEU A 45 10.69 20.53 -19.63
C LEU A 45 9.17 20.56 -19.86
N GLU A 46 8.39 20.35 -18.79
CA GLU A 46 6.92 20.42 -18.82
C GLU A 46 6.36 21.84 -19.02
N SER A 47 7.10 22.87 -18.62
CA SER A 47 6.68 24.29 -18.81
C SER A 47 7.08 24.84 -20.18
N VAL A 48 8.23 24.39 -20.72
CA VAL A 48 8.65 24.68 -22.11
C VAL A 48 7.72 24.00 -23.13
N GLN A 49 7.26 22.77 -22.86
CA GLN A 49 6.28 22.06 -23.71
C GLN A 49 4.91 22.72 -23.76
N ARG A 50 4.56 23.55 -22.76
CA ARG A 50 3.29 24.27 -22.68
C ARG A 50 3.37 25.71 -23.18
N GLY A 51 4.56 26.21 -23.52
CA GLY A 51 4.76 27.57 -24.03
C GLY A 51 4.53 28.69 -23.00
N GLU A 52 4.50 28.38 -21.70
CA GLU A 52 3.95 29.29 -20.68
C GLU A 52 4.97 30.12 -19.89
N ALA A 53 6.30 29.93 -20.01
CA ALA A 53 7.23 30.74 -19.22
C ALA A 53 8.67 30.84 -19.75
N ALA A 54 9.23 32.04 -19.61
CA ALA A 54 10.67 32.32 -19.66
C ALA A 54 11.39 31.77 -18.40
N PRO A 55 12.69 31.41 -18.50
CA PRO A 55 13.40 30.68 -17.46
C PRO A 55 13.56 31.49 -16.16
N ASN A 56 13.30 30.83 -15.02
CA ASN A 56 13.67 31.35 -13.71
C ASN A 56 15.20 31.37 -13.56
N TYR A 57 15.73 32.57 -13.29
CA TYR A 57 17.14 32.97 -13.12
C TYR A 57 17.97 32.12 -12.16
N GLN A 58 17.37 31.27 -11.31
CA GLN A 58 18.10 30.44 -10.33
C GLN A 58 18.62 29.09 -10.85
N LEU A 59 18.27 28.67 -12.06
CA LEU A 59 18.73 27.39 -12.65
C LEU A 59 19.90 27.53 -13.64
N ALA A 60 20.36 28.76 -13.91
CA ALA A 60 21.38 29.04 -14.93
C ALA A 60 22.85 28.84 -14.48
N TYR A 61 23.12 28.42 -13.24
CA TYR A 61 24.48 28.56 -12.67
C TYR A 61 25.30 27.29 -12.44
N ALA A 62 24.97 26.13 -13.02
CA ALA A 62 25.77 24.92 -12.72
C ALA A 62 25.99 23.87 -13.82
N ALA A 63 25.60 24.11 -15.08
CA ALA A 63 26.00 23.24 -16.19
C ALA A 63 26.01 24.04 -17.49
N SER A 64 27.05 23.84 -18.31
CA SER A 64 27.09 24.40 -19.65
C SER A 64 25.99 23.79 -20.53
N PRO A 65 25.48 24.51 -21.55
CA PRO A 65 24.46 23.99 -22.47
C PRO A 65 24.83 22.65 -23.14
N GLU A 66 26.13 22.39 -23.37
CA GLU A 66 26.63 21.11 -23.89
C GLU A 66 26.54 19.97 -22.87
N GLU A 67 26.79 20.22 -21.58
CA GLU A 67 26.69 19.21 -20.52
C GLU A 67 25.24 18.76 -20.31
N LEU A 68 24.28 19.70 -20.41
CA LEU A 68 22.85 19.41 -20.34
C LEU A 68 22.38 18.56 -21.53
N ALA A 69 22.87 18.88 -22.74
CA ALA A 69 22.54 18.13 -23.94
C ALA A 69 23.15 16.72 -23.96
N ASN A 70 24.34 16.53 -23.39
CA ASN A 70 25.00 15.22 -23.29
C ASN A 70 24.35 14.31 -22.23
N MET A 71 23.95 14.86 -21.07
CA MET A 71 23.24 14.12 -20.03
C MET A 71 21.86 13.62 -20.49
N VAL A 72 21.11 14.47 -21.21
CA VAL A 72 19.82 14.09 -21.79
C VAL A 72 20.00 13.00 -22.85
N ARG A 73 21.07 13.06 -23.67
CA ARG A 73 21.38 12.01 -24.65
C ARG A 73 21.77 10.67 -23.99
N GLU A 74 22.50 10.67 -22.88
CA GLU A 74 22.87 9.45 -22.15
C GLU A 74 21.66 8.80 -21.45
N ASP A 75 20.80 9.59 -20.82
CA ASP A 75 19.61 9.08 -20.13
C ASP A 75 18.58 8.53 -21.13
N VAL A 76 18.41 9.16 -22.30
CA VAL A 76 17.60 8.63 -23.40
C VAL A 76 18.22 7.35 -23.98
N ALA A 77 19.55 7.28 -24.11
CA ALA A 77 20.24 6.07 -24.57
C ALA A 77 20.16 4.91 -23.56
N ASN A 78 20.04 5.20 -22.27
CA ASN A 78 19.88 4.20 -21.20
C ASN A 78 18.44 3.71 -21.10
N ALA A 79 17.45 4.62 -21.16
CA ALA A 79 16.04 4.25 -21.25
C ALA A 79 15.74 3.42 -22.51
N TYR A 80 16.36 3.76 -23.65
CA TYR A 80 16.26 2.99 -24.89
C TYR A 80 16.94 1.60 -24.79
N ARG A 81 18.02 1.48 -24.00
CA ARG A 81 18.69 0.20 -23.73
C ARG A 81 17.88 -0.71 -22.80
N GLU A 82 17.16 -0.15 -21.85
CA GLU A 82 16.26 -0.89 -20.95
C GLU A 82 14.96 -1.31 -21.67
N GLN A 83 14.38 -0.45 -22.50
CA GLN A 83 13.18 -0.79 -23.31
C GLN A 83 13.46 -1.89 -24.35
N ARG A 84 14.73 -2.05 -24.77
CA ARG A 84 15.18 -3.14 -25.65
C ARG A 84 15.22 -4.52 -24.97
N ARG A 85 15.24 -4.61 -23.63
CA ARG A 85 15.25 -5.90 -22.90
C ARG A 85 13.90 -6.63 -22.92
N ASN A 86 12.81 -5.94 -23.26
CA ASN A 86 11.46 -6.52 -23.31
C ASN A 86 10.92 -6.79 -24.74
N ARG A 87 11.78 -6.77 -25.77
CA ARG A 87 11.38 -7.13 -27.14
C ARG A 87 11.70 -8.59 -27.45
N ARG A 88 10.79 -9.27 -28.15
CA ARG A 88 11.03 -10.60 -28.76
C ARG A 88 12.35 -10.57 -29.54
N PRO A 89 13.27 -11.52 -29.31
CA PRO A 89 14.52 -11.61 -30.05
C PRO A 89 14.33 -11.66 -31.57
N SER A 90 13.33 -12.39 -32.07
CA SER A 90 12.94 -12.36 -33.49
C SER A 90 11.43 -12.27 -33.63
N SER A 91 10.97 -11.55 -34.67
CA SER A 91 9.55 -11.52 -35.08
C SER A 91 9.21 -12.61 -36.08
N GLN A 92 10.22 -13.26 -36.68
CA GLN A 92 10.05 -14.42 -37.55
C GLN A 92 10.62 -15.67 -36.86
N PRO A 93 10.04 -16.86 -37.14
CA PRO A 93 10.59 -18.11 -36.65
C PRO A 93 12.04 -18.29 -37.12
N VAL A 94 12.90 -18.77 -36.22
CA VAL A 94 14.33 -19.01 -36.51
C VAL A 94 14.58 -20.51 -36.50
N GLN A 95 15.08 -21.01 -37.62
CA GLN A 95 15.47 -22.40 -37.78
C GLN A 95 16.91 -22.58 -37.29
N VAL A 96 17.11 -23.62 -36.49
CA VAL A 96 18.42 -24.08 -36.02
C VAL A 96 18.55 -25.57 -36.26
N GLU A 97 19.70 -25.99 -36.77
CA GLU A 97 20.02 -27.41 -36.86
C GLU A 97 20.61 -27.90 -35.55
N MET A 98 20.14 -29.06 -35.10
CA MET A 98 20.68 -29.71 -33.92
C MET A 98 20.72 -31.21 -34.09
N GLU A 99 21.75 -31.83 -33.54
CA GLU A 99 21.88 -33.28 -33.50
C GLU A 99 20.76 -33.93 -32.69
N SER A 100 20.18 -34.98 -33.25
CA SER A 100 19.18 -35.81 -32.59
C SER A 100 19.84 -37.09 -32.11
N VAL A 101 20.20 -37.18 -30.83
CA VAL A 101 20.86 -38.36 -30.24
C VAL A 101 20.04 -39.64 -30.50
N THR A 102 18.71 -39.54 -30.48
CA THR A 102 17.80 -40.67 -30.72
C THR A 102 17.77 -41.13 -32.18
N ARG A 103 18.08 -40.26 -33.14
CA ARG A 103 17.97 -40.53 -34.58
C ARG A 103 19.32 -40.47 -35.32
N GLY A 104 20.42 -40.20 -34.62
CA GLY A 104 21.79 -40.19 -35.14
C GLY A 104 22.04 -39.20 -36.29
N ARG A 105 21.20 -38.16 -36.43
CA ARG A 105 21.27 -37.18 -37.52
C ARG A 105 20.92 -35.78 -37.04
N ASN A 106 21.41 -34.78 -37.76
CA ASN A 106 20.98 -33.40 -37.56
C ASN A 106 19.54 -33.23 -38.04
N GLU A 107 18.74 -32.52 -37.23
CA GLU A 107 17.38 -32.17 -37.58
C GLU A 107 17.16 -30.69 -37.35
N GLU A 108 16.28 -30.12 -38.17
CA GLU A 108 15.89 -28.73 -38.08
C GLU A 108 14.85 -28.53 -36.97
N VAL A 109 15.08 -27.53 -36.14
CA VAL A 109 14.19 -27.13 -35.04
C VAL A 109 13.87 -25.65 -35.23
N THR A 110 12.57 -25.33 -35.25
CA THR A 110 12.10 -23.96 -35.45
C THR A 110 11.74 -23.32 -34.11
N VAL A 111 12.26 -22.12 -33.84
CA VAL A 111 12.02 -21.37 -32.61
C VAL A 111 11.24 -20.09 -32.92
N GLU A 112 10.08 -19.92 -32.30
CA GLU A 112 9.23 -18.75 -32.43
C GLU A 112 9.07 -18.06 -31.07
N TRP A 113 9.55 -16.82 -30.92
CA TRP A 113 9.47 -16.10 -29.64
C TRP A 113 8.07 -15.50 -29.41
N ILE A 114 7.51 -15.80 -28.23
CA ILE A 114 6.25 -15.22 -27.72
C ILE A 114 6.54 -13.91 -26.97
N ASP A 115 7.68 -13.80 -26.30
CA ASP A 115 8.15 -12.57 -25.65
C ASP A 115 9.69 -12.60 -25.51
N ALA A 116 10.27 -11.74 -24.67
CA ALA A 116 11.71 -11.67 -24.47
C ALA A 116 12.33 -12.97 -23.91
N ASN A 117 11.55 -13.76 -23.15
CA ASN A 117 12.04 -14.91 -22.39
C ASN A 117 11.29 -16.23 -22.70
N ARG A 118 10.20 -16.20 -23.47
CA ARG A 118 9.38 -17.38 -23.82
C ARG A 118 9.33 -17.62 -25.32
N ALA A 119 9.43 -18.88 -25.74
CA ALA A 119 9.33 -19.29 -27.13
C ALA A 119 8.55 -20.61 -27.29
N ARG A 120 7.94 -20.79 -28.46
CA ARG A 120 7.48 -22.10 -28.97
C ARG A 120 8.60 -22.72 -29.79
N VAL A 121 8.88 -23.99 -29.52
CA VAL A 121 9.92 -24.76 -30.20
C VAL A 121 9.27 -25.93 -30.92
N TYR A 122 9.34 -25.91 -32.25
CA TYR A 122 8.79 -26.93 -33.14
C TYR A 122 9.90 -27.93 -33.49
N SER A 123 9.72 -29.17 -33.07
CA SER A 123 10.66 -30.25 -33.35
C SER A 123 10.37 -30.89 -34.72
N ALA A 124 11.39 -31.44 -35.37
CA ALA A 124 11.26 -32.22 -36.61
C ALA A 124 10.40 -33.50 -36.47
N SER A 125 9.99 -33.86 -35.25
CA SER A 125 9.05 -34.95 -34.98
C SER A 125 7.57 -34.54 -35.12
N GLY A 126 7.28 -33.27 -35.38
CA GLY A 126 5.92 -32.71 -35.45
C GLY A 126 5.38 -32.19 -34.12
N ASN A 127 6.11 -32.39 -33.01
CA ASN A 127 5.71 -31.93 -31.68
C ASN A 127 6.18 -30.50 -31.40
N THR A 128 5.35 -29.75 -30.66
CA THR A 128 5.61 -28.35 -30.25
C THR A 128 5.72 -28.24 -28.74
N TYR A 129 6.70 -27.48 -28.26
CA TYR A 129 6.99 -27.33 -26.83
C TYR A 129 7.19 -25.85 -26.46
N HIS A 130 6.71 -25.44 -25.28
CA HIS A 130 6.99 -24.11 -24.72
C HIS A 130 8.29 -24.16 -23.92
N SER A 131 9.20 -23.25 -24.23
CA SER A 131 10.52 -23.19 -23.62
C SER A 131 10.92 -21.77 -23.25
N THR A 132 11.60 -21.66 -22.11
CA THR A 132 12.35 -20.49 -21.66
C THR A 132 13.82 -20.87 -21.51
N HIS A 133 14.68 -19.93 -21.13
CA HIS A 133 16.08 -20.25 -20.84
C HIS A 133 16.27 -21.24 -19.67
N ASP A 134 15.28 -21.32 -18.78
CA ASP A 134 15.37 -22.02 -17.50
C ASP A 134 14.38 -23.20 -17.36
N ALA A 135 13.39 -23.33 -18.26
CA ALA A 135 12.40 -24.40 -18.20
C ALA A 135 11.80 -24.78 -19.57
N CYS A 136 11.31 -26.02 -19.69
CA CYS A 136 10.58 -26.51 -20.87
C CYS A 136 9.44 -27.46 -20.47
N ASP A 137 8.33 -27.45 -21.20
CA ASP A 137 7.20 -28.36 -20.97
C ASP A 137 7.39 -29.77 -21.58
N CYS A 138 8.51 -30.06 -22.25
CA CYS A 138 8.72 -31.36 -22.89
C CYS A 138 8.90 -32.51 -21.88
N PRO A 139 8.46 -33.74 -22.21
CA PRO A 139 8.55 -34.89 -21.30
C PRO A 139 9.98 -35.18 -20.80
N ASP A 140 11.00 -34.99 -21.65
CA ASP A 140 12.42 -35.17 -21.28
C ASP A 140 12.88 -34.19 -20.18
N PHE A 141 12.48 -32.91 -20.25
CA PHE A 141 12.83 -31.93 -19.21
C PHE A 141 12.11 -32.25 -17.90
N ARG A 142 10.82 -32.60 -17.96
CA ARG A 142 10.02 -32.97 -16.79
C ARG A 142 10.56 -34.23 -16.11
N TYR A 143 11.00 -35.22 -16.89
CA TYR A 143 11.59 -36.45 -16.38
C TYR A 143 12.96 -36.20 -15.72
N ARG A 144 13.81 -35.35 -16.30
CA ARG A 144 15.10 -34.95 -15.71
C ARG A 144 14.91 -34.19 -14.39
N LEU A 145 14.00 -33.21 -14.37
CA LEU A 145 13.67 -32.44 -13.17
C LEU A 145 13.13 -33.31 -12.03
N ALA A 146 12.32 -34.33 -12.34
CA ALA A 146 11.77 -35.25 -11.35
C ALA A 146 12.80 -36.24 -10.79
N ARG A 147 13.87 -36.53 -11.54
CA ARG A 147 14.91 -37.51 -11.15
C ARG A 147 16.07 -36.87 -10.40
N ASP A 148 16.50 -35.69 -10.81
CA ASP A 148 17.58 -34.92 -10.17
C ASP A 148 17.51 -33.43 -10.61
N PRO A 149 17.29 -32.49 -9.68
CA PRO A 149 17.27 -31.05 -9.99
C PRO A 149 18.56 -30.52 -10.62
N GLU A 150 19.73 -31.11 -10.35
CA GLU A 150 21.00 -30.67 -10.94
C GLU A 150 21.11 -31.06 -12.43
N LEU A 151 20.50 -32.19 -12.82
CA LEU A 151 20.40 -32.61 -14.22
C LEU A 151 19.47 -31.72 -15.06
N ALA A 152 18.53 -31.00 -14.42
CA ALA A 152 17.68 -30.02 -15.10
C ALA A 152 18.42 -28.74 -15.51
N ALA A 153 19.53 -28.40 -14.83
CA ALA A 153 20.36 -27.23 -15.16
C ALA A 153 21.04 -27.35 -16.54
N VAL A 154 21.31 -28.57 -16.99
CA VAL A 154 21.84 -28.85 -18.34
C VAL A 154 20.81 -28.50 -19.44
N GLY A 155 19.52 -28.53 -19.09
CA GLY A 155 18.40 -28.23 -19.97
C GLY A 155 18.13 -29.31 -21.01
N CYS A 156 16.94 -29.28 -21.63
CA CYS A 156 16.59 -30.19 -22.71
C CYS A 156 17.03 -29.64 -24.08
N ARG A 157 16.95 -30.48 -25.11
CA ARG A 157 17.23 -30.12 -26.51
C ARG A 157 16.50 -28.84 -26.96
N HIS A 158 15.26 -28.62 -26.54
CA HIS A 158 14.49 -27.42 -26.91
C HIS A 158 15.02 -26.13 -26.28
N MET A 159 15.52 -26.19 -25.04
CA MET A 159 16.17 -25.05 -24.38
C MET A 159 17.50 -24.72 -25.05
N GLN A 160 18.22 -25.73 -25.52
CA GLN A 160 19.45 -25.56 -26.31
C GLN A 160 19.14 -24.93 -27.69
N ALA A 161 18.06 -25.37 -28.36
CA ALA A 161 17.58 -24.76 -29.60
C ALA A 161 17.27 -23.27 -29.43
N LEU A 162 16.56 -22.92 -28.35
CA LEU A 162 16.22 -21.55 -28.00
C LEU A 162 17.48 -20.69 -27.80
N ARG A 163 18.48 -21.20 -27.06
CA ARG A 163 19.76 -20.51 -26.84
C ARG A 163 20.51 -20.30 -28.16
N LEU A 164 20.57 -21.32 -29.02
CA LEU A 164 21.26 -21.25 -30.31
C LEU A 164 20.56 -20.28 -31.28
N ALA A 165 19.22 -20.30 -31.31
CA ALA A 165 18.43 -19.38 -32.12
C ALA A 165 18.64 -17.93 -31.67
N GLN A 166 18.73 -17.69 -30.36
CA GLN A 166 19.00 -16.37 -29.80
C GLN A 166 20.41 -15.86 -30.14
N GLN A 167 21.39 -16.76 -30.19
CA GLN A 167 22.75 -16.44 -30.63
C GLN A 167 22.77 -16.06 -32.12
N ARG A 168 22.07 -16.81 -33.00
CA ARG A 168 21.96 -16.49 -34.44
C ARG A 168 21.32 -15.13 -34.69
N VAL A 169 20.23 -14.84 -33.99
CA VAL A 169 19.55 -13.52 -34.05
C VAL A 169 20.48 -12.39 -33.61
N SER A 170 21.24 -12.61 -32.54
CA SER A 170 22.17 -11.61 -32.01
C SER A 170 23.34 -11.35 -32.97
N ALA A 171 23.86 -12.41 -33.61
CA ALA A 171 24.90 -12.31 -34.63
C ALA A 171 24.41 -11.57 -35.90
N ALA A 172 23.22 -11.93 -36.41
CA ALA A 172 22.63 -11.29 -37.59
C ALA A 172 22.36 -9.79 -37.36
N ARG A 173 21.89 -9.41 -36.16
CA ARG A 173 21.71 -8.00 -35.76
C ARG A 173 23.02 -7.23 -35.68
N THR A 174 24.11 -7.91 -35.28
CA THR A 174 25.45 -7.31 -35.20
C THR A 174 26.01 -7.06 -36.60
N GLU A 175 25.80 -7.98 -37.53
CA GLU A 175 26.26 -7.87 -38.91
C GLU A 175 25.46 -6.82 -39.71
N GLN A 176 24.12 -6.79 -39.58
CA GLN A 176 23.29 -5.73 -40.15
C GLN A 176 23.66 -4.33 -39.63
N ARG A 177 24.09 -4.24 -38.36
CA ARG A 177 24.58 -2.98 -37.78
C ARG A 177 25.91 -2.57 -38.39
N ARG A 178 26.85 -3.51 -38.63
CA ARG A 178 28.13 -3.24 -39.30
C ARG A 178 27.96 -2.79 -40.76
N LEU A 179 27.03 -3.40 -41.49
CA LEU A 179 26.71 -3.04 -42.87
C LEU A 179 26.08 -1.63 -42.97
N ARG A 180 25.19 -1.28 -42.03
CA ARG A 180 24.57 0.07 -41.95
C ARG A 180 25.56 1.18 -41.62
N THR A 181 26.58 0.92 -40.80
CA THR A 181 27.63 1.92 -40.50
C THR A 181 28.55 2.18 -41.69
N ARG A 182 28.65 1.24 -42.66
CA ARG A 182 29.49 1.40 -43.86
C ARG A 182 28.81 2.17 -45.00
N GLN A 183 27.48 2.23 -45.06
CA GLN A 183 26.74 2.82 -46.18
C GLN A 183 26.19 4.23 -45.92
N GLY A 184 26.54 4.88 -44.81
CA GLY A 184 26.38 6.33 -44.62
C GLY A 184 24.96 6.88 -44.81
N THR A 185 23.92 6.06 -44.74
CA THR A 185 22.55 6.44 -45.04
C THR A 185 21.69 6.23 -43.79
N ILE A 186 21.32 7.33 -43.14
CA ILE A 186 20.25 7.39 -42.15
C ILE A 186 19.05 7.97 -42.88
N PRO A 187 17.99 7.19 -43.21
CA PRO A 187 16.74 7.78 -43.64
C PRO A 187 15.95 8.24 -42.42
N ASP A 188 15.65 9.53 -42.38
CA ASP A 188 14.51 10.07 -41.66
C ASP A 188 13.23 9.47 -42.26
N SER A 189 12.54 8.62 -41.50
CA SER A 189 11.12 8.36 -41.71
C SER A 189 10.48 7.93 -40.39
N PRO A 190 9.39 8.59 -39.95
CA PRO A 190 8.66 8.23 -38.76
C PRO A 190 7.90 6.93 -39.00
N ILE A 191 8.20 5.89 -38.22
CA ILE A 191 7.48 4.61 -38.29
C ILE A 191 6.14 4.78 -37.56
N GLN A 192 5.05 4.55 -38.27
CA GLN A 192 3.69 4.56 -37.74
C GLN A 192 3.54 3.58 -36.57
N ILE A 193 3.08 4.12 -35.45
CA ILE A 193 2.73 3.39 -34.23
C ILE A 193 1.30 2.89 -34.44
N HIS A 194 1.08 1.57 -34.34
CA HIS A 194 -0.27 1.05 -34.09
C HIS A 194 -0.58 1.26 -32.60
N GLU A 195 -1.54 2.14 -32.32
CA GLU A 195 -1.89 2.71 -31.01
C GLU A 195 -2.50 1.72 -30.00
N ASP A 196 -2.78 0.47 -30.41
CA ASP A 196 -3.77 -0.34 -29.70
C ASP A 196 -3.31 -1.02 -28.40
N ASN A 197 -2.01 -1.01 -28.05
CA ASN A 197 -1.50 -1.72 -26.85
C ASN A 197 -0.62 -0.89 -25.89
N LEU A 198 -0.29 0.36 -26.23
CA LEU A 198 0.35 1.32 -25.30
C LEU A 198 -0.69 2.04 -24.44
N SER A 199 -1.94 2.05 -24.89
CA SER A 199 -3.09 2.58 -24.18
C SER A 199 -3.32 1.83 -22.87
N THR A 200 -3.32 0.50 -22.85
CA THR A 200 -3.91 -0.25 -21.73
C THR A 200 -3.19 -0.13 -20.39
N PHE A 201 -1.84 -0.20 -20.33
CA PHE A 201 -1.11 -0.15 -19.04
C PHE A 201 -0.91 1.27 -18.52
N ALA A 202 -0.63 2.24 -19.40
CA ALA A 202 -0.60 3.65 -19.02
C ALA A 202 -2.00 4.15 -18.64
N GLN A 203 -3.05 3.62 -19.29
CA GLN A 203 -4.43 3.85 -18.89
C GLN A 203 -4.76 3.22 -17.54
N ILE A 204 -4.28 2.02 -17.20
CA ILE A 204 -4.56 1.42 -15.87
C ILE A 204 -3.93 2.25 -14.76
N ASP A 205 -2.63 2.58 -14.82
CA ASP A 205 -1.97 3.43 -13.82
C ASP A 205 -2.60 4.83 -13.76
N TRP A 206 -2.95 5.42 -14.91
CA TRP A 206 -3.63 6.72 -14.95
C TRP A 206 -5.07 6.65 -14.45
N THR A 207 -5.79 5.55 -14.69
CA THR A 207 -7.17 5.35 -14.24
C THR A 207 -7.22 5.15 -12.74
N GLU A 208 -6.29 4.39 -12.17
CA GLU A 208 -6.13 4.22 -10.73
C GLU A 208 -5.70 5.53 -10.05
N ASP A 209 -4.70 6.24 -10.57
CA ASP A 209 -4.29 7.54 -10.04
C ASP A 209 -5.42 8.58 -10.18
N SER A 210 -6.17 8.57 -11.28
CA SER A 210 -7.34 9.45 -11.47
C SER A 210 -8.51 9.09 -10.56
N ALA A 211 -8.78 7.80 -10.33
CA ALA A 211 -9.78 7.35 -9.38
C ALA A 211 -9.43 7.76 -7.95
N ARG A 212 -8.15 7.63 -7.58
CA ARG A 212 -7.62 8.10 -6.31
C ARG A 212 -7.72 9.61 -6.16
N GLU A 213 -7.31 10.41 -7.16
CA GLU A 213 -7.45 11.87 -7.06
C GLU A 213 -8.93 12.30 -6.98
N ARG A 214 -9.86 11.61 -7.65
CA ARG A 214 -11.31 11.86 -7.43
C ARG A 214 -11.74 11.64 -5.99
N VAL A 215 -11.30 10.54 -5.37
CA VAL A 215 -11.55 10.24 -3.94
C VAL A 215 -10.95 11.34 -3.05
N LEU A 216 -9.70 11.74 -3.32
CA LEU A 216 -9.00 12.75 -2.53
C LEU A 216 -9.57 14.16 -2.74
N ASP A 217 -10.08 14.49 -3.93
CA ASP A 217 -10.71 15.78 -4.21
C ASP A 217 -12.04 15.93 -3.46
N ILE A 218 -12.85 14.87 -3.42
CA ILE A 218 -14.04 14.83 -2.57
C ILE A 218 -13.62 15.02 -1.11
N TRP A 219 -12.62 14.28 -0.63
CA TRP A 219 -12.14 14.43 0.75
C TRP A 219 -11.64 15.85 1.04
N ARG A 220 -10.85 16.46 0.15
CA ARG A 220 -10.34 17.84 0.30
C ARG A 220 -11.48 18.86 0.38
N ARG A 221 -12.60 18.62 -0.30
CA ARG A 221 -13.77 19.49 -0.29
C ARG A 221 -14.63 19.28 0.97
N GLU A 222 -14.98 18.03 1.26
CA GLU A 222 -15.94 17.69 2.33
C GLU A 222 -15.30 17.67 3.73
N ARG A 223 -13.97 17.47 3.80
CA ARG A 223 -13.18 17.29 5.04
C ARG A 223 -11.94 18.19 5.05
N ALA A 224 -12.06 19.37 4.45
CA ALA A 224 -11.01 20.39 4.44
C ALA A 224 -10.53 20.74 5.86
N PHE A 225 -9.27 21.16 5.97
CA PHE A 225 -8.79 21.78 7.19
C PHE A 225 -9.59 23.04 7.51
N ASP A 226 -10.16 23.12 8.71
CA ASP A 226 -11.07 24.20 9.12
C ASP A 226 -10.35 25.46 9.65
N GLY A 227 -9.02 25.50 9.61
CA GLY A 227 -8.23 26.63 10.09
C GLY A 227 -7.95 26.61 11.60
N ILE A 228 -8.55 25.68 12.35
CA ILE A 228 -8.44 25.63 13.81
C ILE A 228 -7.44 24.56 14.22
N TYR A 229 -6.47 24.92 15.06
CA TYR A 229 -5.61 23.96 15.73
C TYR A 229 -6.11 23.73 17.15
N MET A 230 -6.63 22.54 17.43
CA MET A 230 -7.04 22.10 18.76
C MET A 230 -5.90 22.22 19.74
N SER A 231 -4.64 21.96 19.36
CA SER A 231 -3.48 22.10 20.26
C SER A 231 -3.13 23.55 20.63
N ARG A 232 -3.72 24.54 19.97
CA ARG A 232 -3.41 25.98 20.16
C ARG A 232 -4.64 26.83 20.51
N ASN A 233 -5.81 26.22 20.61
CA ASN A 233 -7.06 26.90 20.89
C ASN A 233 -7.81 26.16 22.00
N ASP A 234 -7.76 26.70 23.21
CA ASP A 234 -8.40 26.11 24.40
C ASP A 234 -9.92 26.24 24.37
N GLU A 235 -10.46 27.33 23.82
CA GLU A 235 -11.89 27.56 23.66
C GLU A 235 -12.50 26.54 22.69
N ALA A 236 -11.93 26.41 21.50
CA ALA A 236 -12.39 25.43 20.50
C ALA A 236 -12.25 23.98 21.02
N TRP A 237 -11.25 23.71 21.85
CA TRP A 237 -11.10 22.41 22.51
C TRP A 237 -12.21 22.17 23.54
N SER A 238 -12.50 23.15 24.39
CA SER A 238 -13.60 23.07 25.38
C SER A 238 -14.94 22.84 24.69
N ASP A 239 -15.24 23.60 23.64
CA ASP A 239 -16.48 23.47 22.85
C ASP A 239 -16.62 22.07 22.22
N LEU A 240 -15.51 21.55 21.70
CA LEU A 240 -15.46 20.21 21.12
C LEU A 240 -15.68 19.13 22.18
N GLN A 241 -15.07 19.29 23.37
CA GLN A 241 -15.27 18.38 24.49
C GLN A 241 -16.73 18.38 24.97
N GLU A 242 -17.33 19.55 25.11
CA GLU A 242 -18.75 19.69 25.49
C GLU A 242 -19.64 18.99 24.46
N SER A 243 -19.41 19.24 23.18
CA SER A 243 -20.11 18.56 22.09
C SER A 243 -19.95 17.04 22.15
N ALA A 244 -18.74 16.55 22.47
CA ALA A 244 -18.41 15.13 22.54
C ALA A 244 -18.96 14.40 23.79
N ARG A 245 -19.43 15.14 24.80
CA ARG A 245 -20.13 14.56 25.96
C ARG A 245 -21.52 14.06 25.61
N ASN A 246 -22.16 14.67 24.60
CA ASN A 246 -23.46 14.22 24.10
C ASN A 246 -23.39 12.80 23.52
N GLU A 247 -24.56 12.16 23.43
CA GLU A 247 -24.69 10.88 22.74
C GLU A 247 -24.34 11.02 21.26
N TRP A 248 -23.72 9.97 20.71
CA TRP A 248 -23.38 9.97 19.28
C TRP A 248 -24.64 9.86 18.46
N GLU A 249 -24.86 10.85 17.60
CA GLU A 249 -25.93 10.82 16.62
C GLU A 249 -25.57 9.83 15.51
N TYR A 250 -26.30 8.72 15.44
CA TYR A 250 -26.07 7.70 14.42
C TYR A 250 -26.56 8.19 13.06
N GLN A 251 -25.64 8.26 12.10
CA GLN A 251 -25.95 8.72 10.74
C GLN A 251 -26.08 7.53 9.78
N TYR A 252 -26.95 7.66 8.78
CA TYR A 252 -27.18 6.63 7.78
C TYR A 252 -26.52 6.96 6.43
N SER A 253 -25.74 8.03 6.33
CA SER A 253 -25.03 8.40 5.10
C SER A 253 -24.01 9.49 5.37
N ASN A 254 -23.00 9.60 4.51
CA ASN A 254 -21.98 10.66 4.53
C ASN A 254 -21.14 10.71 5.82
N VAL A 255 -21.04 9.58 6.53
CA VAL A 255 -20.16 9.42 7.68
C VAL A 255 -18.69 9.52 7.26
N LEU A 256 -18.36 9.00 6.07
CA LEU A 256 -17.00 8.92 5.51
C LEU A 256 -16.67 10.08 4.57
N GLY A 257 -17.47 11.16 4.59
CA GLY A 257 -17.20 12.38 3.83
C GLY A 257 -17.44 12.25 2.33
N GLY A 258 -18.37 11.37 1.93
CA GLY A 258 -18.87 11.27 0.55
C GLY A 258 -17.90 10.67 -0.45
N THR A 259 -16.75 10.17 -0.01
CA THR A 259 -15.71 9.61 -0.89
C THR A 259 -16.07 8.27 -1.49
N ASN A 260 -17.15 7.63 -1.01
CA ASN A 260 -17.52 6.25 -1.32
C ASN A 260 -16.37 5.26 -1.08
N ASN A 261 -15.45 5.57 -0.15
CA ASN A 261 -14.43 4.61 0.24
C ASN A 261 -15.09 3.40 0.92
N THR A 262 -14.54 2.22 0.66
CA THR A 262 -15.07 0.97 1.22
C THR A 262 -14.58 0.74 2.64
N PHE A 263 -15.37 0.00 3.41
CA PHE A 263 -14.96 -0.47 4.73
C PHE A 263 -15.54 -1.85 5.05
N GLY A 264 -15.05 -2.47 6.11
CA GLY A 264 -15.59 -3.70 6.69
C GLY A 264 -15.33 -3.74 8.18
N ILE A 265 -16.05 -4.58 8.90
CA ILE A 265 -15.87 -4.77 10.34
C ILE A 265 -15.94 -6.24 10.74
N GLU A 266 -15.24 -6.58 11.81
CA GLU A 266 -15.33 -7.87 12.49
C GLU A 266 -15.78 -7.59 13.93
N ILE A 267 -16.87 -8.24 14.33
CA ILE A 267 -17.47 -8.10 15.67
C ILE A 267 -17.29 -9.42 16.40
N GLU A 268 -16.36 -9.46 17.35
CA GLU A 268 -16.17 -10.61 18.22
C GLU A 268 -17.08 -10.53 19.45
N VAL A 269 -17.80 -11.62 19.75
CA VAL A 269 -18.71 -11.72 20.90
C VAL A 269 -18.65 -13.10 21.55
N LYS A 270 -19.18 -13.17 22.78
CA LYS A 270 -19.49 -14.42 23.50
C LYS A 270 -20.96 -14.45 23.90
N PHE A 271 -21.48 -15.62 24.23
CA PHE A 271 -22.87 -15.80 24.68
C PHE A 271 -22.96 -16.14 26.15
N ARG A 272 -23.89 -15.48 26.86
CA ARG A 272 -24.17 -15.74 28.28
C ARG A 272 -24.68 -17.17 28.48
N ASP A 273 -24.43 -17.73 29.66
CA ASP A 273 -25.00 -19.04 30.03
C ASP A 273 -26.52 -19.01 29.93
N GLY A 274 -27.10 -20.08 29.38
CA GLY A 274 -28.54 -20.18 29.09
C GLY A 274 -28.99 -19.52 27.77
N TYR A 275 -28.13 -18.78 27.08
CA TYR A 275 -28.36 -18.32 25.71
C TYR A 275 -27.66 -19.24 24.70
N SER A 276 -28.25 -19.38 23.52
CA SER A 276 -27.72 -20.24 22.46
C SER A 276 -27.15 -19.41 21.32
N LYS A 277 -25.84 -19.57 21.05
CA LYS A 277 -25.19 -19.06 19.83
C LYS A 277 -25.99 -19.42 18.58
N GLN A 278 -26.56 -20.62 18.53
CA GLN A 278 -27.37 -21.10 17.42
C GLN A 278 -28.64 -20.26 17.22
N ARG A 279 -29.22 -19.72 18.29
CA ARG A 279 -30.40 -18.83 18.20
C ARG A 279 -30.01 -17.50 17.55
N ALA A 280 -28.87 -16.93 17.93
CA ALA A 280 -28.35 -15.70 17.29
C ALA A 280 -28.06 -15.91 15.81
N LEU A 281 -27.40 -17.03 15.45
CA LEU A 281 -27.12 -17.38 14.05
C LEU A 281 -28.40 -17.54 13.23
N ARG A 282 -29.43 -18.18 13.81
CA ARG A 282 -30.73 -18.30 13.15
C ARG A 282 -31.41 -16.95 12.97
N ALA A 283 -31.37 -16.07 13.97
CA ALA A 283 -31.93 -14.74 13.87
C ALA A 283 -31.22 -13.86 12.82
N LEU A 284 -29.89 -13.95 12.72
CA LEU A 284 -29.11 -13.27 11.67
C LEU A 284 -29.48 -13.77 10.27
N TYR A 285 -29.70 -15.07 10.11
CA TYR A 285 -30.15 -15.69 8.86
C TYR A 285 -31.58 -15.26 8.50
N ASP A 286 -32.52 -15.33 9.45
CA ASP A 286 -33.91 -14.96 9.23
C ASP A 286 -34.05 -13.45 8.91
N ALA A 287 -33.15 -12.60 9.42
CA ALA A 287 -33.04 -11.19 9.06
C ALA A 287 -32.37 -10.93 7.69
N GLY A 288 -31.91 -11.97 7.00
CA GLY A 288 -31.25 -11.87 5.70
C GLY A 288 -29.83 -11.28 5.76
N LEU A 289 -29.21 -11.21 6.95
CA LEU A 289 -27.85 -10.70 7.11
C LEU A 289 -26.78 -11.74 6.76
N THR A 290 -27.03 -13.01 7.08
CA THR A 290 -26.16 -14.14 6.75
C THR A 290 -26.86 -15.05 5.74
N ASN A 291 -26.09 -15.77 4.91
CA ASN A 291 -26.64 -16.77 3.99
C ASN A 291 -26.75 -18.17 4.61
N THR A 292 -26.36 -18.30 5.89
CA THR A 292 -26.38 -19.55 6.66
C THR A 292 -26.83 -19.27 8.09
N ALA A 293 -27.55 -20.22 8.68
CA ALA A 293 -27.92 -20.23 10.10
C ALA A 293 -26.89 -20.98 10.96
N SER A 294 -25.74 -21.34 10.40
CA SER A 294 -24.68 -22.13 11.06
C SER A 294 -23.37 -21.37 11.07
N GLU A 295 -22.56 -21.62 12.10
CA GLU A 295 -21.19 -21.11 12.19
C GLU A 295 -20.32 -21.71 11.08
N LEU A 296 -19.48 -20.86 10.49
CA LEU A 296 -18.53 -21.21 9.45
C LEU A 296 -17.14 -21.42 10.05
N SER A 297 -16.33 -22.21 9.37
CA SER A 297 -14.90 -22.34 9.67
C SER A 297 -14.19 -20.99 9.48
N TYR A 298 -13.13 -20.79 10.27
CA TYR A 298 -12.25 -19.64 10.14
C TYR A 298 -11.78 -19.43 8.69
N HIS A 299 -11.91 -18.20 8.17
CA HIS A 299 -11.61 -17.81 6.80
C HIS A 299 -12.39 -18.58 5.72
N SER A 300 -13.69 -18.76 5.95
CA SER A 300 -14.61 -19.33 4.98
C SER A 300 -14.72 -18.48 3.70
N GLN A 301 -15.10 -19.12 2.59
CA GLN A 301 -15.27 -18.43 1.31
C GLN A 301 -16.33 -17.33 1.39
N ASP A 302 -16.06 -16.22 0.72
CA ASP A 302 -16.97 -15.07 0.69
C ASP A 302 -18.28 -15.42 -0.03
N ALA A 303 -19.40 -15.13 0.62
CA ALA A 303 -20.71 -14.99 -0.03
C ALA A 303 -20.96 -13.50 -0.27
N PRO A 304 -20.98 -13.02 -1.53
CA PRO A 304 -21.14 -11.60 -1.82
C PRO A 304 -22.39 -11.00 -1.16
N GLY A 305 -22.21 -9.91 -0.41
CA GLY A 305 -23.30 -9.18 0.24
C GLY A 305 -23.79 -9.72 1.59
N PHE A 306 -23.29 -10.88 2.04
CA PHE A 306 -23.67 -11.49 3.32
C PHE A 306 -22.56 -11.36 4.37
N TRP A 307 -22.97 -11.26 5.63
CA TRP A 307 -22.09 -11.36 6.79
C TRP A 307 -21.71 -12.84 7.01
N LYS A 308 -20.49 -13.06 7.51
CA LYS A 308 -19.95 -14.40 7.79
C LYS A 308 -19.88 -14.61 9.30
N PRO A 309 -20.65 -15.55 9.86
CA PRO A 309 -20.49 -15.96 11.24
C PRO A 309 -19.35 -16.98 11.33
N GLU A 310 -18.14 -16.56 11.66
CA GLU A 310 -16.95 -17.40 11.73
C GLU A 310 -16.59 -17.82 13.16
N ARG A 311 -15.95 -18.98 13.27
CA ARG A 311 -15.32 -19.42 14.52
C ARG A 311 -13.95 -18.74 14.69
N ASP A 312 -13.74 -18.07 15.82
CA ASP A 312 -12.42 -17.60 16.24
C ASP A 312 -11.88 -18.40 17.44
N GLY A 313 -10.64 -18.87 17.33
CA GLY A 313 -10.00 -19.72 18.33
C GLY A 313 -9.75 -19.04 19.68
N SER A 314 -9.62 -17.71 19.69
CA SER A 314 -9.37 -16.91 20.90
C SER A 314 -10.63 -16.69 21.75
N LEU A 315 -11.82 -16.90 21.18
CA LEU A 315 -13.10 -16.68 21.87
C LEU A 315 -13.64 -17.92 22.61
N GLY A 316 -13.05 -19.10 22.39
CA GLY A 316 -13.52 -20.36 22.97
C GLY A 316 -14.76 -20.94 22.26
N SER A 317 -15.38 -21.98 22.84
CA SER A 317 -16.48 -22.71 22.21
C SER A 317 -17.79 -21.92 22.11
N ASN A 318 -18.01 -20.98 23.03
CA ASN A 318 -19.18 -20.09 23.05
C ASN A 318 -18.94 -18.73 22.39
N GLY A 319 -17.81 -18.58 21.68
CA GLY A 319 -17.48 -17.39 20.89
C GLY A 319 -18.12 -17.37 19.51
N LEU A 320 -18.21 -16.17 18.93
CA LEU A 320 -18.58 -15.93 17.54
C LEU A 320 -17.85 -14.67 17.04
N GLU A 321 -17.25 -14.76 15.86
CA GLU A 321 -16.78 -13.60 15.11
C GLU A 321 -17.75 -13.35 13.95
N LEU A 322 -18.37 -12.18 13.91
CA LEU A 322 -19.26 -11.79 12.81
C LEU A 322 -18.53 -10.82 11.88
N VAL A 323 -18.15 -11.30 10.69
CA VAL A 323 -17.39 -10.55 9.68
C VAL A 323 -18.34 -9.96 8.65
N SER A 324 -18.28 -8.65 8.42
CA SER A 324 -19.14 -7.98 7.44
C SER A 324 -18.72 -8.29 6.00
N PRO A 325 -19.64 -8.16 5.02
CA PRO A 325 -19.23 -7.99 3.62
C PRO A 325 -18.47 -6.66 3.44
N VAL A 326 -18.02 -6.37 2.21
CA VAL A 326 -17.53 -5.02 1.89
C VAL A 326 -18.71 -4.07 1.92
N LEU A 327 -18.61 -3.04 2.75
CA LEU A 327 -19.62 -2.03 2.94
C LEU A 327 -19.19 -0.71 2.29
N ASN A 328 -20.19 0.10 1.98
CA ASN A 328 -20.04 1.48 1.51
C ASN A 328 -20.83 2.40 2.45
N ASP A 329 -20.48 3.68 2.49
CA ASP A 329 -21.15 4.69 3.33
C ASP A 329 -22.54 5.04 2.78
N ASN A 330 -23.51 4.15 3.02
CA ASN A 330 -24.90 4.29 2.61
C ASN A 330 -25.88 3.74 3.66
N SER A 331 -27.15 4.08 3.50
CA SER A 331 -28.19 3.79 4.50
C SER A 331 -28.34 2.31 4.78
N GLU A 332 -28.29 1.48 3.73
CA GLU A 332 -28.39 0.03 3.84
C GLU A 332 -27.26 -0.55 4.70
N ALA A 333 -26.00 -0.14 4.47
CA ALA A 333 -24.86 -0.62 5.25
C ALA A 333 -24.99 -0.26 6.73
N TRP A 334 -25.34 0.98 7.04
CA TRP A 334 -25.51 1.44 8.43
C TRP A 334 -26.70 0.75 9.11
N GLN A 335 -27.83 0.57 8.41
CA GLN A 335 -28.96 -0.21 8.92
C GLN A 335 -28.57 -1.66 9.22
N LYS A 336 -27.80 -2.32 8.35
CA LYS A 336 -27.33 -3.69 8.58
C LYS A 336 -26.39 -3.80 9.79
N ILE A 337 -25.53 -2.82 10.04
CA ILE A 337 -24.67 -2.80 11.24
C ILE A 337 -25.51 -2.65 12.51
N GLN A 338 -26.46 -1.71 12.50
CA GLN A 338 -27.39 -1.50 13.61
C GLN A 338 -28.21 -2.77 13.87
N GLU A 339 -28.72 -3.42 12.83
CA GLU A 339 -29.52 -4.63 12.95
C GLU A 339 -28.69 -5.83 13.43
N ALA A 340 -27.48 -6.03 12.92
CA ALA A 340 -26.58 -7.09 13.36
C ALA A 340 -26.27 -6.98 14.86
N THR A 341 -25.90 -5.78 15.32
CA THR A 341 -25.59 -5.53 16.74
C THR A 341 -26.81 -5.68 17.64
N ARG A 342 -28.00 -5.26 17.18
CA ARG A 342 -29.28 -5.47 17.87
C ARG A 342 -29.59 -6.95 18.04
N ILE A 343 -29.55 -7.72 16.96
CA ILE A 343 -29.82 -9.17 16.97
C ILE A 343 -28.86 -9.90 17.91
N LEU A 344 -27.57 -9.60 17.85
CA LEU A 344 -26.58 -10.20 18.76
C LEU A 344 -26.93 -9.88 20.22
N SER A 345 -27.20 -8.62 20.54
CA SER A 345 -27.54 -8.18 21.90
C SER A 345 -28.79 -8.86 22.46
N GLU A 346 -29.87 -8.91 21.67
CA GLU A 346 -31.15 -9.54 22.07
C GLU A 346 -31.02 -11.05 22.27
N ASN A 347 -30.06 -11.69 21.60
CA ASN A 347 -29.76 -13.11 21.76
C ASN A 347 -28.68 -13.38 22.81
N GLY A 348 -28.42 -12.44 23.71
CA GLY A 348 -27.57 -12.64 24.89
C GLY A 348 -26.07 -12.60 24.59
N ALA A 349 -25.67 -12.02 23.46
CA ALA A 349 -24.27 -11.73 23.20
C ALA A 349 -23.74 -10.70 24.20
N TYR A 350 -22.47 -10.84 24.57
CA TYR A 350 -21.72 -9.89 25.36
C TYR A 350 -20.27 -9.84 24.88
N VAL A 351 -19.57 -8.79 25.28
CA VAL A 351 -18.15 -8.59 24.98
C VAL A 351 -17.33 -8.56 26.27
N ASP A 352 -16.12 -9.11 26.22
CA ASP A 352 -15.15 -9.09 27.33
C ASP A 352 -13.75 -8.74 26.81
N ASN A 353 -12.72 -8.83 27.67
CA ASN A 353 -11.34 -8.51 27.29
C ASN A 353 -10.73 -9.47 26.23
N ASN A 354 -11.37 -10.61 25.95
CA ASN A 354 -10.93 -11.51 24.89
C ASN A 354 -11.50 -11.11 23.53
N CYS A 355 -12.51 -10.24 23.49
CA CYS A 355 -13.20 -9.83 22.26
C CYS A 355 -12.56 -8.57 21.66
N GLY A 356 -12.13 -8.64 20.41
CA GLY A 356 -11.63 -7.55 19.58
C GLY A 356 -12.68 -6.94 18.65
N GLY A 357 -12.50 -5.66 18.33
CA GLY A 357 -13.20 -5.04 17.21
C GLY A 357 -12.18 -4.75 16.11
N HIS A 358 -12.41 -5.24 14.90
CA HIS A 358 -11.53 -4.95 13.77
C HIS A 358 -12.27 -4.08 12.76
N VAL A 359 -11.60 -3.03 12.28
CA VAL A 359 -12.13 -2.12 11.27
C VAL A 359 -11.22 -2.15 10.05
N HIS A 360 -11.75 -2.58 8.92
CA HIS A 360 -11.05 -2.63 7.65
C HIS A 360 -11.41 -1.40 6.83
N ILE A 361 -10.41 -0.64 6.38
CA ILE A 361 -10.61 0.53 5.50
C ILE A 361 -9.99 0.23 4.14
N GLY A 362 -10.75 0.48 3.07
CA GLY A 362 -10.28 0.38 1.69
C GLY A 362 -9.10 1.31 1.43
N ILE A 363 -8.14 0.81 0.64
CA ILE A 363 -6.91 1.56 0.36
C ILE A 363 -7.04 2.56 -0.79
N ALA A 364 -8.24 2.79 -1.34
CA ALA A 364 -8.44 3.73 -2.45
C ALA A 364 -7.80 5.12 -2.24
N PRO A 365 -7.74 5.68 -1.01
CA PRO A 365 -7.03 6.93 -0.75
C PRO A 365 -5.50 6.80 -0.79
N LEU A 366 -4.96 5.63 -0.47
CA LEU A 366 -3.53 5.34 -0.44
C LEU A 366 -3.03 5.00 -1.85
N ASP A 367 -1.86 5.52 -2.21
CA ASP A 367 -1.22 5.20 -3.48
C ASP A 367 -0.32 3.96 -3.34
N HIS A 368 0.14 3.39 -4.47
CA HIS A 368 1.25 2.43 -4.48
C HIS A 368 2.61 3.09 -4.17
N ARG A 369 2.63 4.39 -3.85
CA ARG A 369 3.85 5.16 -3.59
C ARG A 369 4.15 5.18 -2.11
N THR A 370 5.42 5.29 -1.77
CA THR A 370 5.88 5.09 -0.39
C THR A 370 5.31 6.11 0.60
N TYR A 371 5.15 7.37 0.22
CA TYR A 371 5.00 8.48 1.17
C TYR A 371 3.67 8.49 1.96
N SER A 372 2.56 7.99 1.38
CA SER A 372 1.27 7.87 2.08
C SER A 372 1.35 6.83 3.20
N TRP A 373 1.86 5.64 2.89
CA TRP A 373 2.14 4.56 3.84
C TRP A 373 3.11 4.96 4.95
N GLN A 374 4.13 5.74 4.62
CA GLN A 374 5.06 6.29 5.59
C GLN A 374 4.41 7.29 6.54
N ARG A 375 3.48 8.11 6.06
CA ARG A 375 2.70 9.03 6.90
C ARG A 375 1.77 8.24 7.82
N LEU A 376 1.07 7.25 7.28
CA LEU A 376 0.20 6.37 8.07
C LEU A 376 0.96 5.69 9.21
N ALA A 377 2.13 5.11 8.92
CA ALA A 377 2.97 4.49 9.94
C ALA A 377 3.42 5.49 11.02
N ARG A 378 3.78 6.71 10.63
CA ARG A 378 4.19 7.76 11.57
C ARG A 378 3.04 8.24 12.45
N ILE A 379 1.85 8.43 11.88
CA ILE A 379 0.65 8.76 12.64
C ILE A 379 0.36 7.65 13.66
N GLY A 380 0.42 6.38 13.22
CA GLY A 380 0.24 5.21 14.09
C GLY A 380 1.22 5.17 15.25
N VAL A 381 2.52 5.34 14.99
CA VAL A 381 3.56 5.32 16.03
C VAL A 381 3.45 6.53 16.97
N GLY A 382 3.26 7.74 16.43
CA GLY A 382 3.25 8.97 17.23
C GLY A 382 2.04 9.11 18.14
N TYR A 383 0.89 8.60 17.71
CA TYR A 383 -0.39 8.71 18.44
C TYR A 383 -0.94 7.36 18.92
N GLU A 384 -0.07 6.34 18.98
CA GLU A 384 -0.39 4.96 19.37
C GLU A 384 -1.22 4.88 20.65
N ARG A 385 -0.82 5.63 21.69
CA ARG A 385 -1.55 5.68 22.96
C ARG A 385 -2.97 6.23 22.80
N GLN A 386 -3.18 7.17 21.89
CA GLN A 386 -4.48 7.76 21.63
C GLN A 386 -5.40 6.78 20.90
N PHE A 387 -4.85 5.99 19.97
CA PHE A 387 -5.58 4.87 19.39
C PHE A 387 -5.97 3.85 20.46
N PHE A 388 -5.08 3.44 21.35
CA PHE A 388 -5.46 2.52 22.44
C PHE A 388 -6.51 3.12 23.37
N ARG A 389 -6.41 4.41 23.70
CA ARG A 389 -7.41 5.08 24.53
C ARG A 389 -8.78 5.15 23.86
N MET A 390 -8.85 5.56 22.60
CA MET A 390 -10.09 5.54 21.82
C MET A 390 -10.62 4.12 21.62
N GLY A 391 -9.72 3.14 21.44
CA GLY A 391 -10.06 1.73 21.30
C GLY A 391 -10.66 1.13 22.57
N GLY A 392 -10.22 1.61 23.73
CA GLY A 392 -10.79 1.28 25.02
C GLY A 392 -12.15 1.91 25.31
N ALA A 393 -12.76 2.64 24.36
CA ALA A 393 -14.07 3.26 24.56
C ALA A 393 -15.13 2.24 25.00
N ASN A 394 -15.95 2.62 25.96
CA ASN A 394 -17.16 1.87 26.34
C ASN A 394 -18.30 2.86 26.53
N SER A 395 -19.05 3.07 25.44
CA SER A 395 -20.18 4.01 25.38
C SER A 395 -21.33 3.63 26.32
N ASP A 396 -21.64 2.34 26.44
CA ASP A 396 -22.67 1.83 27.33
C ASP A 396 -22.35 2.09 28.81
N THR A 397 -21.10 1.84 29.22
CA THR A 397 -20.62 2.13 30.58
C THR A 397 -20.65 3.63 30.85
N TYR A 398 -20.15 4.44 29.91
CA TYR A 398 -20.16 5.90 30.02
C TYR A 398 -21.58 6.45 30.17
N ARG A 399 -22.54 5.95 29.39
CA ARG A 399 -23.95 6.34 29.47
C ARG A 399 -24.59 5.99 30.81
N ARG A 400 -24.26 4.83 31.40
CA ARG A 400 -24.87 4.35 32.64
C ARG A 400 -24.38 5.07 33.89
N ASN A 401 -23.09 5.40 33.97
CA ASN A 401 -22.51 5.89 35.22
C ASN A 401 -21.35 6.89 35.03
N GLY A 402 -21.11 7.38 33.81
CA GLY A 402 -20.05 8.36 33.53
C GLY A 402 -18.63 7.80 33.62
N THR A 403 -18.45 6.48 33.81
CA THR A 403 -17.13 5.86 33.83
C THR A 403 -16.68 5.45 32.42
N THR A 404 -15.37 5.27 32.24
CA THR A 404 -14.77 4.98 30.94
C THR A 404 -14.43 3.50 30.81
N GLY A 405 -14.47 2.98 29.58
CA GLY A 405 -13.88 1.69 29.27
C GLY A 405 -12.36 1.69 29.41
N ILE A 406 -11.80 0.49 29.44
CA ILE A 406 -10.36 0.25 29.54
C ILE A 406 -9.96 -0.59 28.34
N PHE A 407 -8.90 -0.19 27.64
CA PHE A 407 -8.34 -0.96 26.53
C PHE A 407 -7.98 -2.39 26.97
N ARG A 408 -8.33 -3.39 26.15
CA ARG A 408 -8.19 -4.81 26.51
C ARG A 408 -6.75 -5.26 26.72
N GLY A 409 -5.79 -4.52 26.16
CA GLY A 409 -4.35 -4.79 26.28
C GLY A 409 -3.70 -5.11 24.93
N THR A 410 -2.38 -5.06 24.89
CA THR A 410 -1.60 -5.15 23.65
C THR A 410 -1.40 -6.57 23.15
N SER A 411 -1.77 -7.61 23.90
CA SER A 411 -1.62 -9.01 23.49
C SER A 411 -2.38 -9.36 22.20
N TYR A 412 -3.45 -8.61 21.91
CA TYR A 412 -4.30 -8.80 20.73
C TYR A 412 -4.22 -7.66 19.71
N ALA A 413 -3.54 -6.56 20.08
CA ALA A 413 -3.21 -5.45 19.20
C ALA A 413 -1.86 -4.86 19.63
N ASN A 414 -0.81 -5.44 19.08
CA ASN A 414 0.57 -5.09 19.36
C ASN A 414 0.87 -3.66 18.91
N PRO A 415 1.63 -2.91 19.73
CA PRO A 415 2.17 -1.64 19.28
C PRO A 415 3.05 -1.83 18.04
N LEU A 416 3.17 -0.77 17.23
CA LEU A 416 4.05 -0.79 16.07
C LEU A 416 5.52 -0.92 16.54
N PRO A 417 6.34 -1.75 15.87
CA PRO A 417 7.73 -1.96 16.23
C PRO A 417 8.52 -0.72 15.86
N VAL A 418 9.54 -0.42 16.65
CA VAL A 418 10.36 0.76 16.40
C VAL A 418 11.76 0.34 15.98
N ARG A 419 11.99 0.37 14.66
CA ARG A 419 13.24 0.74 13.96
C ARG A 419 13.34 0.10 12.56
N PRO A 420 14.10 0.71 11.63
CA PRO A 420 14.72 2.04 11.69
C PRO A 420 14.11 2.95 10.62
N MET A 421 14.38 4.27 10.75
CA MET A 421 14.29 5.27 9.69
C MET A 421 13.42 4.85 8.52
N ILE A 422 12.15 5.25 8.56
CA ILE A 422 11.42 5.39 7.32
C ILE A 422 12.22 6.40 6.48
N SER A 423 13.15 5.88 5.70
CA SER A 423 14.06 6.70 4.93
C SER A 423 13.27 7.19 3.73
N SER A 424 13.66 8.34 3.19
CA SER A 424 13.16 8.80 1.90
C SER A 424 13.46 7.84 0.73
N LEU A 425 14.16 6.72 1.01
CA LEU A 425 14.57 5.67 0.07
C LEU A 425 13.74 4.38 0.19
N SER A 426 12.81 4.26 1.15
CA SER A 426 11.96 3.07 1.26
C SER A 426 10.97 2.99 0.08
N ASN A 427 10.60 1.77 -0.34
CA ASN A 427 9.49 1.52 -1.28
C ASN A 427 8.19 1.22 -0.51
N ALA A 428 7.02 1.28 -1.18
CA ALA A 428 5.73 1.12 -0.50
C ALA A 428 5.59 -0.24 0.21
N GLN A 429 6.16 -1.31 -0.36
CA GLN A 429 6.22 -2.63 0.27
C GLN A 429 6.96 -2.59 1.62
N ARG A 430 8.10 -1.88 1.70
CA ARG A 430 8.83 -1.70 2.95
C ARG A 430 8.04 -0.86 3.95
N ALA A 431 7.33 0.17 3.51
CA ALA A 431 6.46 0.96 4.39
C ALA A 431 5.29 0.14 4.95
N ARG A 432 4.67 -0.71 4.12
CA ARG A 432 3.65 -1.68 4.56
C ARG A 432 4.19 -2.70 5.56
N SER A 433 5.40 -3.22 5.34
CA SER A 433 6.02 -4.17 6.29
C SER A 433 6.28 -3.58 7.68
N ILE A 434 6.40 -2.25 7.78
CA ILE A 434 6.55 -1.55 9.07
C ILE A 434 5.21 -1.44 9.80
N LEU A 435 4.13 -1.19 9.06
CA LEU A 435 2.78 -1.25 9.61
C LEU A 435 2.50 -2.67 10.10
N SER A 436 2.97 -3.69 9.38
CA SER A 436 2.51 -5.07 9.57
C SER A 436 3.63 -6.08 9.72
N PRO A 437 4.49 -5.94 10.76
CA PRO A 437 5.45 -6.99 11.12
C PRO A 437 4.74 -8.27 11.56
N SER A 438 3.48 -8.17 11.94
CA SER A 438 2.62 -9.24 12.45
C SER A 438 1.18 -8.87 12.12
N ARG A 439 0.33 -9.89 11.88
CA ARG A 439 -1.11 -9.70 11.73
C ARG A 439 -1.72 -9.01 12.96
N TYR A 440 -1.14 -9.19 14.15
CA TYR A 440 -1.64 -8.66 15.42
C TYR A 440 -1.24 -7.21 15.68
N THR A 441 -0.74 -6.48 14.69
CA THR A 441 -0.35 -5.07 14.89
C THR A 441 -1.54 -4.14 14.89
N ILE A 442 -1.42 -3.01 15.57
CA ILE A 442 -2.48 -2.01 15.68
C ILE A 442 -3.05 -1.60 14.31
N PHE A 443 -2.20 -1.52 13.29
CA PHE A 443 -2.53 -1.30 11.88
C PHE A 443 -1.96 -2.43 11.03
N ASN A 444 -2.79 -3.23 10.39
CA ASN A 444 -2.38 -4.36 9.58
C ASN A 444 -2.73 -4.14 8.08
N ALA A 445 -1.74 -4.29 7.20
CA ALA A 445 -1.76 -4.04 5.77
C ALA A 445 -1.39 -5.32 4.99
N THR A 446 -1.34 -6.49 5.63
CA THR A 446 -1.10 -7.78 4.96
C THR A 446 -2.14 -8.07 3.87
N ASN A 447 -3.35 -7.53 4.01
CA ASN A 447 -4.46 -7.72 3.07
C ASN A 447 -4.26 -6.98 1.74
N VAL A 448 -3.26 -6.11 1.63
CA VAL A 448 -3.00 -5.29 0.43
C VAL A 448 -2.36 -6.09 -0.70
N ASP A 449 -1.42 -6.99 -0.38
CA ASP A 449 -0.61 -7.71 -1.36
C ASP A 449 -1.14 -9.14 -1.65
N GLY A 450 -2.26 -9.52 -1.03
CA GLY A 450 -2.87 -10.84 -1.19
C GLY A 450 -3.65 -10.99 -2.49
N HIS A 451 -3.29 -11.97 -3.32
CA HIS A 451 -3.95 -12.25 -4.61
C HIS A 451 -5.43 -12.68 -4.49
N ARG A 452 -5.93 -12.89 -3.27
CA ARG A 452 -7.30 -13.32 -2.96
C ARG A 452 -8.02 -12.38 -1.96
N SER A 453 -7.39 -11.29 -1.52
CA SER A 453 -7.94 -10.39 -0.50
C SER A 453 -8.41 -9.07 -1.09
N LYS A 454 -9.46 -8.50 -0.51
CA LYS A 454 -9.84 -7.10 -0.76
C LYS A 454 -8.79 -6.20 -0.12
N PRO A 455 -8.14 -5.28 -0.87
CA PRO A 455 -7.00 -4.54 -0.36
C PRO A 455 -7.47 -3.50 0.66
N THR A 456 -7.17 -3.77 1.93
CA THR A 456 -7.61 -2.97 3.08
C THR A 456 -6.47 -2.81 4.09
N VAL A 457 -6.54 -1.74 4.88
CA VAL A 457 -5.82 -1.62 6.15
C VAL A 457 -6.78 -1.98 7.27
N GLU A 458 -6.45 -3.01 8.02
CA GLU A 458 -7.15 -3.47 9.23
C GLU A 458 -6.64 -2.68 10.44
N MET A 459 -7.57 -2.07 11.17
CA MET A 459 -7.33 -1.36 12.42
C MET A 459 -7.77 -2.25 13.57
N ARG A 460 -6.81 -2.67 14.41
CA ARG A 460 -7.02 -3.63 15.50
C ARG A 460 -7.10 -3.01 16.89
N TYR A 461 -6.91 -1.70 16.99
CA TYR A 461 -6.99 -0.97 18.25
C TYR A 461 -8.38 -0.96 18.90
N PRO A 462 -9.52 -1.09 18.20
CA PRO A 462 -10.81 -1.10 18.88
C PRO A 462 -11.00 -2.34 19.76
N ASN A 463 -11.53 -2.14 20.98
CA ASN A 463 -12.19 -3.22 21.71
C ASN A 463 -13.48 -3.61 20.98
N ALA A 464 -13.94 -4.84 21.17
CA ALA A 464 -15.26 -5.25 20.70
C ALA A 464 -16.36 -4.39 21.36
N THR A 465 -17.46 -4.18 20.63
CA THR A 465 -18.66 -3.50 21.14
C THR A 465 -19.89 -3.96 20.39
N LEU A 466 -21.03 -3.95 21.08
CA LEU A 466 -22.36 -4.13 20.50
C LEU A 466 -23.09 -2.78 20.33
N ASP A 467 -22.44 -1.65 20.63
CA ASP A 467 -22.99 -0.32 20.33
C ASP A 467 -22.61 0.10 18.90
N HIS A 468 -23.57 0.07 17.99
CA HIS A 468 -23.40 0.48 16.59
C HIS A 468 -22.93 1.92 16.44
N ARG A 469 -23.23 2.81 17.39
CA ARG A 469 -22.76 4.19 17.39
C ARG A 469 -21.26 4.26 17.64
N GLN A 470 -20.78 3.44 18.57
CA GLN A 470 -19.35 3.31 18.81
C GLN A 470 -18.62 2.70 17.61
N LEU A 471 -19.19 1.68 16.96
CA LEU A 471 -18.64 1.15 15.71
C LEU A 471 -18.53 2.25 14.65
N GLN A 472 -19.57 3.05 14.44
CA GLN A 472 -19.56 4.14 13.45
C GLN A 472 -18.48 5.18 13.73
N ALA A 473 -18.32 5.61 14.98
CA ALA A 473 -17.25 6.55 15.35
C ALA A 473 -15.85 5.95 15.10
N GLN A 474 -15.64 4.66 15.41
CA GLN A 474 -14.36 3.96 15.14
C GLN A 474 -14.07 3.89 13.64
N ILE A 475 -15.08 3.54 12.82
CA ILE A 475 -14.98 3.49 11.36
C ILE A 475 -14.63 4.87 10.80
N GLN A 476 -15.30 5.92 11.28
CA GLN A 476 -15.04 7.29 10.84
C GLN A 476 -13.61 7.74 11.13
N VAL A 477 -13.10 7.51 12.36
CA VAL A 477 -11.72 7.87 12.73
C VAL A 477 -10.70 7.07 11.91
N ALA A 478 -10.91 5.76 11.75
CA ALA A 478 -10.06 4.91 10.93
C ALA A 478 -9.98 5.41 9.48
N ASN A 479 -11.12 5.74 8.89
CA ASN A 479 -11.20 6.29 7.53
C ASN A 479 -10.50 7.64 7.41
N ALA A 480 -10.70 8.54 8.38
CA ALA A 480 -10.08 9.85 8.39
C ALA A 480 -8.55 9.77 8.46
N VAL A 481 -8.00 8.90 9.30
CA VAL A 481 -6.55 8.67 9.40
C VAL A 481 -5.94 8.21 8.07
N ILE A 482 -6.62 7.31 7.36
CA ILE A 482 -6.18 6.82 6.05
C ILE A 482 -6.16 7.96 5.01
N HIS A 483 -7.22 8.76 4.94
CA HIS A 483 -7.30 9.89 4.00
C HIS A 483 -6.27 10.99 4.34
N GLN A 484 -6.12 11.32 5.63
CA GLN A 484 -5.15 12.32 6.09
C GLN A 484 -3.71 11.89 5.80
N ALA A 485 -3.40 10.61 5.97
CA ALA A 485 -2.10 10.06 5.57
C ALA A 485 -1.80 10.27 4.08
N SER A 486 -2.81 10.40 3.22
CA SER A 486 -2.64 10.71 1.80
C SER A 486 -2.54 12.20 1.51
N ILE A 487 -3.35 13.05 2.16
CA ILE A 487 -3.43 14.48 1.82
C ILE A 487 -2.39 15.37 2.51
N ILE A 488 -1.89 15.02 3.71
CA ILE A 488 -0.97 15.88 4.49
C ILE A 488 0.44 15.87 3.90
N ARG A 489 0.66 16.59 2.80
CA ARG A 489 1.98 16.78 2.18
C ARG A 489 2.78 17.83 2.96
N ASN A 490 4.06 18.01 2.65
CA ASN A 490 4.95 18.91 3.42
C ASN A 490 4.48 20.38 3.50
N ASN A 491 3.64 20.82 2.57
CA ASN A 491 3.07 22.18 2.55
C ASN A 491 1.66 22.25 3.16
N HIS A 492 1.11 21.13 3.64
CA HIS A 492 -0.20 21.11 4.24
C HIS A 492 -0.13 21.72 5.66
N PRO A 493 -1.13 22.52 6.09
CA PRO A 493 -1.14 23.12 7.43
C PRO A 493 -1.01 22.09 8.56
N CYS A 494 -1.69 20.95 8.43
CA CYS A 494 -1.61 19.85 9.39
C CYS A 494 -0.27 19.06 9.38
N SER A 495 0.68 19.39 8.48
CA SER A 495 1.93 18.61 8.34
C SER A 495 2.86 18.73 9.54
N GLU A 496 2.77 19.83 10.29
CA GLU A 496 3.53 20.04 11.53
C GLU A 496 3.19 18.99 12.60
N PHE A 497 1.94 18.53 12.63
CA PHE A 497 1.43 17.55 13.61
C PHE A 497 1.60 16.10 13.14
N THR A 498 2.13 15.90 11.93
CA THR A 498 2.53 14.56 11.49
C THR A 498 3.94 14.28 11.99
N PRO A 499 4.16 13.21 12.76
CA PRO A 499 5.48 12.88 13.27
C PRO A 499 6.54 12.82 12.16
N LYS A 500 7.75 13.30 12.46
CA LYS A 500 8.83 13.47 11.47
C LYS A 500 9.73 12.23 11.41
N PHE A 501 10.38 12.02 10.27
CA PHE A 501 11.32 10.90 10.08
C PHE A 501 12.56 10.97 10.99
N THR A 502 12.86 12.15 11.52
CA THR A 502 14.02 12.41 12.38
C THR A 502 13.71 12.22 13.87
N GLU A 503 12.45 12.01 14.24
CA GLU A 503 12.06 11.81 15.63
C GLU A 503 12.40 10.38 16.06
N THR A 504 13.10 10.25 17.19
CA THR A 504 13.43 8.94 17.75
C THR A 504 12.20 8.33 18.42
N GLU A 505 12.20 7.01 18.60
CA GLU A 505 11.20 6.30 19.39
C GLU A 505 10.91 6.99 20.72
N GLN A 506 11.99 7.33 21.43
CA GLN A 506 11.92 7.98 22.71
C GLN A 506 11.22 9.32 22.57
N HIS A 507 11.51 10.15 21.57
CA HIS A 507 10.78 11.42 21.39
C HIS A 507 9.28 11.23 21.10
N LEU A 508 8.92 10.23 20.29
CA LEU A 508 7.53 9.93 19.93
C LEU A 508 6.74 9.38 21.12
N ARG A 509 7.29 8.40 21.84
CA ARG A 509 6.64 7.75 22.99
C ARG A 509 6.81 8.51 24.31
N TYR A 510 7.81 9.37 24.46
CA TYR A 510 7.97 10.25 25.63
C TYR A 510 6.86 11.32 25.71
N SER A 511 6.33 11.71 24.55
CA SER A 511 5.10 12.51 24.46
C SER A 511 3.86 11.74 24.94
N ASN A 512 3.92 10.40 24.99
CA ASN A 512 2.85 9.49 25.45
C ASN A 512 2.98 9.09 26.94
N ILE A 513 3.92 9.67 27.70
CA ILE A 513 3.99 9.44 29.16
C ILE A 513 2.77 10.10 29.81
N PRO A 514 1.99 9.36 30.64
CA PRO A 514 0.80 9.87 31.29
C PRO A 514 1.16 10.84 32.42
N VAL A 515 1.55 12.05 32.04
CA VAL A 515 1.60 13.22 32.93
C VAL A 515 0.29 13.99 32.73
N PRO A 516 -0.43 14.40 33.79
CA PRO A 516 -1.61 15.25 33.66
C PRO A 516 -1.34 16.45 32.75
N GLY A 517 -2.24 16.71 31.79
CA GLY A 517 -2.08 17.74 30.75
C GLY A 517 -1.24 17.30 29.53
N ARG A 518 -0.29 16.38 29.65
CA ARG A 518 0.53 15.92 28.51
C ARG A 518 -0.24 14.97 27.58
N GLU A 519 -1.02 14.04 28.11
CA GLU A 519 -1.85 13.14 27.30
C GLU A 519 -2.92 13.90 26.52
N GLU A 520 -3.54 14.91 27.16
CA GLU A 520 -4.49 15.80 26.49
C GLU A 520 -3.82 16.60 25.38
N ASN A 521 -2.66 17.22 25.64
CA ASN A 521 -1.94 17.95 24.61
C ASN A 521 -1.53 17.05 23.43
N ASN A 522 -1.11 15.80 23.69
CA ASN A 522 -0.81 14.84 22.63
C ASN A 522 -2.08 14.46 21.84
N PHE A 523 -3.22 14.31 22.52
CA PHE A 523 -4.50 14.08 21.86
C PHE A 523 -4.95 15.28 21.03
N ARG A 524 -4.81 16.50 21.53
CA ARG A 524 -5.10 17.74 20.77
C ARG A 524 -4.23 17.84 19.51
N SER A 525 -2.95 17.45 19.58
CA SER A 525 -2.10 17.33 18.39
C SER A 525 -2.57 16.24 17.41
N PHE A 526 -3.09 15.12 17.89
CA PHE A 526 -3.74 14.12 17.03
C PHE A 526 -4.98 14.68 16.32
N LEU A 527 -5.80 15.45 17.03
CA LEU A 527 -6.96 16.13 16.44
C LEU A 527 -6.56 17.12 15.34
N ASP A 528 -5.36 17.71 15.43
CA ASP A 528 -4.82 18.58 14.38
C ASP A 528 -4.40 17.83 13.12
N VAL A 529 -4.08 16.54 13.22
CA VAL A 529 -3.92 15.66 12.05
C VAL A 529 -5.26 15.42 11.35
N LEU A 530 -6.37 15.28 12.10
CA LEU A 530 -7.70 15.06 11.50
C LEU A 530 -8.23 16.29 10.76
N GLY A 531 -7.87 17.48 11.22
CA GLY A 531 -8.03 18.74 10.50
C GLY A 531 -9.45 19.32 10.42
N ASN A 532 -10.51 18.54 10.67
CA ASN A 532 -11.89 19.00 10.57
C ASN A 532 -12.74 18.65 11.82
N LYS A 533 -13.66 19.54 12.17
CA LYS A 533 -14.56 19.38 13.34
C LYS A 533 -15.27 18.03 13.43
N LYS A 534 -15.79 17.50 12.31
CA LYS A 534 -16.59 16.25 12.31
C LYS A 534 -15.75 15.03 12.70
N ASP A 535 -14.54 14.87 12.18
CA ASP A 535 -13.67 13.75 12.55
C ASP A 535 -13.05 13.93 13.94
N ARG A 536 -12.79 15.18 14.33
CA ARG A 536 -12.36 15.51 15.69
C ARG A 536 -13.42 15.17 16.73
N LEU A 537 -14.70 15.39 16.40
CA LEU A 537 -15.83 15.03 17.26
C LEU A 537 -15.88 13.50 17.46
N ALA A 538 -15.74 12.71 16.39
CA ALA A 538 -15.68 11.25 16.48
C ALA A 538 -14.54 10.77 17.39
N ALA A 539 -13.33 11.28 17.16
CA ALA A 539 -12.17 10.94 17.98
C ALA A 539 -12.35 11.35 19.45
N THR A 540 -12.83 12.57 19.71
CA THR A 540 -13.03 13.08 21.08
C THR A 540 -14.12 12.31 21.80
N TRP A 541 -15.21 11.97 21.10
CA TRP A 541 -16.29 11.17 21.65
C TRP A 541 -15.81 9.79 22.13
N LEU A 542 -14.95 9.12 21.35
CA LEU A 542 -14.31 7.86 21.74
C LEU A 542 -13.31 8.07 22.89
N TRP A 543 -12.47 9.09 22.82
CA TRP A 543 -11.40 9.36 23.80
C TRP A 543 -11.92 9.71 25.20
N LEU A 544 -13.07 10.39 25.29
CA LEU A 544 -13.75 10.65 26.57
C LEU A 544 -14.35 9.38 27.19
N ARG A 545 -14.59 8.34 26.39
CA ARG A 545 -15.25 7.09 26.80
C ARG A 545 -14.29 5.95 27.06
N GLY A 546 -12.99 6.14 26.86
CA GLY A 546 -11.97 5.11 26.98
C GLY A 546 -10.72 5.58 27.72
N ARG A 547 -9.95 4.60 28.19
CA ARG A 547 -8.62 4.76 28.80
C ARG A 547 -7.67 3.70 28.24
N ALA A 548 -6.42 4.07 28.02
CA ALA A 548 -5.34 3.11 27.80
C ALA A 548 -4.86 2.57 29.15
N ARG A 549 -4.53 1.28 29.23
CA ARG A 549 -3.90 0.68 30.42
C ARG A 549 -2.50 1.21 30.66
#